data_AF-A0A4W5L434-F1
#
_entry.id   AF-A0A4W5L434-F1
#
_cell.length_a   1.000
_cell.length_b   1.000
_cell.length_c   1.000
_cell.angle_alpha   90.00
_cell.angle_beta   90.00
_cell.angle_gamma   90.00
#
_symmetry.space_group_name_H-M   'P 1'
#
loop_
_entity.id
_entity.type
_entity.pdbx_description
1 polymer ?
#
loop_
_entity_poly.entity_id
_entity_poly.type
_entity_poly.pdbx_seq_one_letter_code
_entity_poly.pdbx_strand_id
1 'polypeptide(L)'
;MQLLEFFFGLATATDIAYYSYIYSVVEPAQYQRVTGYCRSITLLGSAAGSLAGQLLVSVAQIPLLYLSIITLVSATSAFMAPWFLPMPGKSLFFHKSQGTEGEKPVHQNSRVPMDKAEDPESKVPLKIDEVTMVSLYFVLCDLFICYSCPALLAWSVWWALSTCGYFQLVNYVQALWEKVRPSQEFEIYNGYVETVSTLLGALAAFGVGYIKVSWAVWGELALCIFSVVMAVAVYLMDTIRNIWVCYTSYVVFRATYMLLITIAT
;
A
#
# COMPACT_ATOMS: atom_id res chain seq x y z
N MET A 1 -23.04 -3.35 11.21
CA MET A 1 -21.57 -3.35 11.37
C MET A 1 -20.88 -4.28 10.37
N GLN A 2 -21.26 -5.56 10.25
CA GLN A 2 -20.60 -6.50 9.32
C GLN A 2 -20.57 -6.07 7.84
N LEU A 3 -21.65 -5.45 7.33
CA LEU A 3 -21.70 -4.95 5.95
C LEU A 3 -20.67 -3.81 5.71
N LEU A 4 -20.48 -2.94 6.71
CA LEU A 4 -19.52 -1.84 6.64
C LEU A 4 -18.09 -2.40 6.56
N GLU A 5 -17.78 -3.39 7.38
CA GLU A 5 -16.47 -4.07 7.40
C GLU A 5 -16.20 -4.77 6.06
N PHE A 6 -17.21 -5.40 5.45
CA PHE A 6 -17.08 -5.98 4.11
C PHE A 6 -16.73 -4.95 3.04
N PHE A 7 -17.46 -3.84 2.98
CA PHE A 7 -17.17 -2.77 2.01
C PHE A 7 -15.82 -2.10 2.28
N PHE A 8 -15.43 -1.95 3.54
CA PHE A 8 -14.14 -1.40 3.90
C PHE A 8 -12.99 -2.33 3.49
N GLY A 9 -13.15 -3.64 3.70
CA GLY A 9 -12.21 -4.65 3.21
C GLY A 9 -12.08 -4.61 1.68
N LEU A 10 -13.20 -4.53 0.97
CA LEU A 10 -13.21 -4.40 -0.49
C LEU A 10 -12.52 -3.11 -0.96
N ALA A 11 -12.80 -1.98 -0.33
CA ALA A 11 -12.19 -0.69 -0.63
C ALA A 11 -10.69 -0.67 -0.31
N THR A 12 -10.23 -1.42 0.70
CA THR A 12 -8.79 -1.53 1.00
C THR A 12 -8.08 -2.41 -0.03
N ALA A 13 -8.75 -3.47 -0.52
CA ALA A 13 -8.20 -4.35 -1.55
C ALA A 13 -7.99 -3.65 -2.90
N THR A 14 -8.75 -2.60 -3.22
CA THR A 14 -8.55 -1.84 -4.47
C THR A 14 -7.23 -1.08 -4.50
N ASP A 15 -6.58 -0.80 -3.36
CA ASP A 15 -5.23 -0.18 -3.34
C ASP A 15 -4.21 -1.09 -4.05
N ILE A 16 -4.28 -2.41 -3.83
CA ILE A 16 -3.41 -3.39 -4.49
C ILE A 16 -3.70 -3.44 -6.00
N ALA A 17 -4.98 -3.40 -6.38
CA ALA A 17 -5.38 -3.34 -7.78
C ALA A 17 -4.91 -2.06 -8.47
N TYR A 18 -4.93 -0.92 -7.76
CA TYR A 18 -4.46 0.37 -8.24
C TYR A 18 -2.96 0.36 -8.56
N TYR A 19 -2.11 -0.17 -7.66
CA TYR A 19 -0.67 -0.32 -7.96
C TYR A 19 -0.41 -1.28 -9.13
N SER A 20 -1.18 -2.37 -9.21
CA SER A 20 -1.08 -3.32 -10.33
C SER A 20 -1.40 -2.65 -11.67
N TYR A 21 -2.42 -1.80 -11.70
CA TYR A 21 -2.76 -0.99 -12.86
C TYR A 21 -1.63 -0.02 -13.23
N ILE A 22 -1.12 0.76 -12.26
CA ILE A 22 -0.03 1.71 -12.51
C ILE A 22 1.18 1.02 -13.16
N TYR A 23 1.60 -0.11 -12.60
CA TYR A 23 2.75 -0.82 -13.12
C TYR A 23 2.54 -1.31 -14.55
N SER A 24 1.30 -1.67 -14.94
CA SER A 24 0.97 -2.08 -16.31
C SER A 24 1.07 -0.96 -17.35
N VAL A 25 0.92 0.29 -16.93
CA VAL A 25 0.94 1.47 -17.82
C VAL A 25 2.33 2.12 -17.89
N VAL A 26 3.14 1.93 -16.86
CA VAL A 26 4.45 2.59 -16.69
C VAL A 26 5.60 1.63 -17.04
N GLU A 27 6.73 2.18 -17.48
CA GLU A 27 7.93 1.38 -17.72
C GLU A 27 8.61 0.95 -16.40
N PRO A 28 9.22 -0.26 -16.34
CA PRO A 28 9.85 -0.76 -15.11
C PRO A 28 10.90 0.16 -14.49
N ALA A 29 11.62 0.92 -15.31
CA ALA A 29 12.62 1.90 -14.86
C ALA A 29 12.03 3.03 -14.01
N GLN A 30 10.72 3.26 -14.08
CA GLN A 30 10.03 4.35 -13.37
C GLN A 30 9.19 3.86 -12.17
N TYR A 31 9.10 2.56 -11.91
CA TYR A 31 8.24 2.01 -10.84
C TYR A 31 8.50 2.64 -9.48
N GLN A 32 9.76 2.69 -9.05
CA GLN A 32 10.12 3.27 -7.76
C GLN A 32 9.71 4.75 -7.65
N ARG A 33 9.85 5.52 -8.73
CA ARG A 33 9.52 6.95 -8.76
C ARG A 33 8.01 7.17 -8.70
N VAL A 34 7.24 6.42 -9.48
CA VAL A 34 5.77 6.54 -9.50
C VAL A 34 5.17 6.08 -8.18
N THR A 35 5.64 4.95 -7.64
CA THR A 35 5.21 4.47 -6.32
C THR A 35 5.55 5.46 -5.22
N GLY A 36 6.74 6.07 -5.29
CA GLY A 36 7.14 7.16 -4.39
C GLY A 36 6.18 8.36 -4.45
N TYR A 37 5.78 8.79 -5.65
CA TYR A 37 4.80 9.87 -5.81
C TYR A 37 3.42 9.51 -5.27
N CYS A 38 2.89 8.33 -5.62
CA CYS A 38 1.60 7.87 -5.12
C CYS A 38 1.57 7.82 -3.59
N ARG A 39 2.55 7.15 -2.97
CA ARG A 39 2.66 7.06 -1.51
C ARG A 39 2.81 8.44 -0.85
N SER A 40 3.61 9.33 -1.44
CA SER A 40 3.80 10.68 -0.92
C SER A 40 2.52 11.50 -0.95
N ILE A 41 1.76 11.45 -2.05
CA ILE A 41 0.48 12.16 -2.18
C ILE A 41 -0.54 11.59 -1.19
N THR A 42 -0.61 10.27 -1.00
CA THR A 42 -1.51 9.65 -0.01
C THR A 42 -1.18 10.09 1.42
N LEU A 43 0.11 10.10 1.79
CA LEU A 43 0.55 10.56 3.11
C LEU A 43 0.27 12.05 3.33
N LEU A 44 0.57 12.89 2.32
CA LEU A 44 0.28 14.32 2.39
C LEU A 44 -1.21 14.59 2.48
N GLY A 45 -2.03 13.89 1.69
CA GLY A 45 -3.48 13.97 1.73
C GLY A 45 -4.04 13.55 3.08
N SER A 46 -3.53 12.46 3.67
CA SER A 46 -3.91 12.03 5.02
C SER A 46 -3.55 13.09 6.07
N ALA A 47 -2.32 13.61 6.06
CA ALA A 47 -1.90 14.63 7.02
C ALA A 47 -2.70 15.93 6.86
N ALA A 48 -2.89 16.41 5.63
CA ALA A 48 -3.67 17.60 5.34
C ALA A 48 -5.15 17.42 5.72
N GLY A 49 -5.74 16.25 5.43
CA GLY A 49 -7.12 15.91 5.79
C GLY A 49 -7.34 15.87 7.30
N SER A 50 -6.46 15.18 8.05
CA SER A 50 -6.56 15.11 9.51
C SER A 50 -6.35 16.48 10.16
N LEU A 51 -5.42 17.29 9.65
CA LEU A 51 -5.20 18.66 10.15
C LEU A 51 -6.39 19.57 9.82
N ALA A 52 -6.87 19.56 8.58
CA ALA A 52 -8.03 20.35 8.18
C ALA A 52 -9.27 19.95 8.99
N GLY A 53 -9.55 18.65 9.13
CA GLY A 53 -10.63 18.14 9.97
C GLY A 53 -10.53 18.63 11.42
N GLN A 54 -9.34 18.57 12.01
CA GLN A 54 -9.10 19.07 13.36
C GLN A 54 -9.31 20.59 13.47
N LEU A 55 -8.86 21.38 12.49
CA LEU A 55 -9.07 22.83 12.47
C LEU A 55 -10.56 23.19 12.33
N LEU A 56 -11.30 22.46 11.50
CA LEU A 56 -12.75 22.66 11.35
C LEU A 56 -13.50 22.40 12.66
N VAL A 57 -13.11 21.34 13.39
CA VAL A 57 -13.73 21.03 14.68
C VAL A 57 -13.31 22.01 15.78
N SER A 58 -12.02 22.33 15.89
CA SER A 58 -11.50 23.15 17.00
C SER A 58 -11.71 24.66 16.82
N VAL A 59 -11.49 25.20 15.62
CA VAL A 59 -11.58 26.64 15.35
C VAL A 59 -12.96 27.04 14.88
N ALA A 60 -13.52 26.30 13.92
CA ALA A 60 -14.83 26.61 13.34
C ALA A 60 -16.00 25.99 14.12
N GLN A 61 -15.73 25.20 15.16
CA GLN A 61 -16.73 24.55 16.02
C GLN A 61 -17.76 23.75 15.22
N ILE A 62 -17.32 23.16 14.11
CA ILE A 62 -18.18 22.40 13.21
C ILE A 62 -18.46 21.02 13.84
N PRO A 63 -19.74 20.58 13.93
CA PRO A 63 -20.08 19.27 14.45
C PRO A 63 -19.46 18.13 13.63
N LEU A 64 -19.11 17.02 14.28
CA LEU A 64 -18.54 15.82 13.64
C LEU A 64 -19.38 15.29 12.46
N LEU A 65 -20.70 15.46 12.51
CA LEU A 65 -21.61 15.07 11.42
C LEU A 65 -21.30 15.81 10.11
N TYR A 66 -21.00 17.10 10.16
CA TYR A 66 -20.64 17.86 8.96
C TYR A 66 -19.27 17.46 8.42
N LEU A 67 -18.33 17.07 9.29
CA LEU A 67 -17.06 16.46 8.87
C LEU A 67 -17.29 15.19 8.05
N SER A 68 -18.22 14.33 8.49
CA SER A 68 -18.60 13.12 7.75
C SER A 68 -19.23 13.46 6.39
N ILE A 69 -20.08 14.49 6.31
CA ILE A 69 -20.67 14.94 5.04
C ILE A 69 -19.59 15.47 4.09
N ILE A 70 -18.68 16.31 4.57
CA ILE A 70 -17.56 16.84 3.77
C ILE A 70 -16.69 15.68 3.24
N THR A 71 -16.39 14.71 4.10
CA THR A 71 -15.61 13.53 3.70
C THR A 71 -16.34 12.73 2.63
N LEU A 72 -17.66 12.52 2.78
CA LEU A 72 -18.48 11.81 1.79
C LEU A 72 -18.50 12.54 0.44
N VAL A 73 -18.67 13.86 0.44
CA VAL A 73 -18.64 14.69 -0.80
C VAL A 73 -17.28 14.63 -1.46
N SER A 74 -16.19 14.70 -0.67
CA SER A 74 -14.84 14.59 -1.21
C SER A 74 -14.60 13.21 -1.86
N ALA A 75 -15.06 12.12 -1.22
CA ALA A 75 -14.92 10.77 -1.73
C ALA A 75 -15.73 10.54 -3.02
N THR A 76 -16.96 11.04 -3.10
CA THR A 76 -17.78 10.92 -4.32
C THR A 76 -17.19 11.74 -5.47
N SER A 77 -16.64 12.92 -5.20
CA SER A 77 -15.93 13.71 -6.22
C SER A 77 -14.66 13.00 -6.72
N ALA A 78 -13.89 12.37 -5.82
CA ALA A 78 -12.69 11.61 -6.18
C ALA A 78 -13.00 10.37 -7.04
N PHE A 79 -14.18 9.77 -6.85
CA PHE A 79 -14.65 8.63 -7.67
C PHE A 79 -14.81 8.98 -9.16
N MET A 80 -14.91 10.25 -9.52
CA MET A 80 -14.97 10.67 -10.92
C MET A 80 -13.59 10.68 -11.60
N ALA A 81 -12.50 10.80 -10.85
CA ALA A 81 -11.15 10.94 -11.43
C ALA A 81 -10.69 9.71 -12.26
N PRO A 82 -10.96 8.45 -11.85
CA PRO A 82 -10.57 7.28 -12.63
C PRO A 82 -11.18 7.19 -14.03
N TRP A 83 -12.31 7.85 -14.31
CA TRP A 83 -12.92 7.85 -15.66
C TRP A 83 -12.04 8.48 -16.74
N PHE A 84 -11.06 9.29 -16.34
CA PHE A 84 -10.12 9.95 -17.25
C PHE A 84 -8.79 9.21 -17.40
N LEU A 85 -8.63 8.05 -16.72
CA LEU A 85 -7.40 7.26 -16.79
C LEU A 85 -7.34 6.45 -18.10
N PRO A 86 -6.15 6.31 -18.72
CA PRO A 86 -5.98 5.53 -19.94
C PRO A 86 -6.22 4.05 -19.67
N MET A 87 -6.90 3.35 -20.60
CA MET A 87 -7.02 1.90 -20.51
C MET A 87 -5.64 1.24 -20.67
N PRO A 88 -5.30 0.24 -19.85
CA PRO A 88 -4.00 -0.42 -19.90
C PRO A 88 -3.92 -1.27 -21.18
N GLY A 89 -3.10 -0.84 -22.14
CA GLY A 89 -2.92 -1.52 -23.43
C GLY A 89 -1.92 -2.69 -23.41
N LYS A 90 -1.25 -2.94 -22.27
CA LYS A 90 -0.20 -3.96 -22.15
C LYS A 90 -0.36 -4.71 -20.83
N SER A 91 -0.52 -6.03 -20.90
CA SER A 91 -0.46 -6.90 -19.71
C SER A 91 0.99 -7.18 -19.35
N LEU A 92 1.36 -6.79 -18.14
CA LEU A 92 2.68 -6.95 -17.54
C LEU A 92 3.10 -8.43 -17.37
N PHE A 93 2.12 -9.34 -17.31
CA PHE A 93 2.35 -10.76 -17.07
C PHE A 93 2.60 -11.60 -18.32
N PHE A 94 2.35 -11.08 -19.54
CA PHE A 94 2.30 -11.92 -20.74
C PHE A 94 3.47 -11.77 -21.72
N HIS A 95 4.57 -11.11 -21.38
CA HIS A 95 5.76 -11.06 -22.25
C HIS A 95 7.08 -11.25 -21.49
N LYS A 96 7.37 -12.51 -21.14
CA LYS A 96 8.76 -12.96 -20.90
C LYS A 96 9.12 -14.23 -21.67
N SER A 97 8.55 -14.43 -22.85
CA SER A 97 8.97 -15.51 -23.76
C SER A 97 8.86 -15.07 -25.22
N GLN A 98 9.72 -14.13 -25.64
CA GLN A 98 10.15 -14.02 -27.05
C GLN A 98 11.37 -13.10 -27.28
N GLY A 99 12.23 -12.93 -26.27
CA GLY A 99 13.38 -12.01 -26.39
C GLY A 99 14.55 -12.41 -25.50
N THR A 100 15.00 -13.66 -25.57
CA THR A 100 16.31 -14.04 -25.03
C THR A 100 16.89 -15.15 -25.90
N GLU A 101 17.36 -14.76 -27.09
CA GLU A 101 18.42 -15.51 -27.76
C GLU A 101 19.46 -14.52 -28.31
N GLY A 102 20.63 -14.50 -27.65
CA GLY A 102 21.92 -14.43 -28.31
C GLY A 102 22.40 -13.10 -28.90
N GLU A 103 23.16 -12.34 -28.10
CA GLU A 103 24.32 -11.64 -28.65
C GLU A 103 25.32 -12.66 -29.24
N LYS A 104 25.46 -12.71 -30.57
CA LYS A 104 26.73 -13.00 -31.28
C LYS A 104 26.77 -12.29 -32.65
N PRO A 105 27.94 -11.82 -33.13
CA PRO A 105 28.04 -10.92 -34.27
C PRO A 105 28.18 -11.60 -35.64
N VAL A 106 27.60 -10.94 -36.65
CA VAL A 106 28.06 -10.64 -38.03
C VAL A 106 28.78 -11.73 -38.87
N HIS A 107 28.13 -12.13 -39.98
CA HIS A 107 28.63 -12.42 -41.36
C HIS A 107 27.52 -13.24 -42.07
N GLN A 108 27.16 -13.18 -43.36
CA GLN A 108 27.49 -12.40 -44.56
C GLN A 108 26.48 -12.84 -45.66
N ASN A 109 25.97 -11.89 -46.46
CA ASN A 109 25.41 -11.99 -47.83
C ASN A 109 24.61 -13.22 -48.31
N SER A 110 23.38 -12.97 -48.80
CA SER A 110 22.99 -13.23 -50.21
C SER A 110 21.68 -12.52 -50.60
N ARG A 111 21.54 -12.25 -51.90
CA ARG A 111 20.74 -11.22 -52.56
C ARG A 111 19.40 -11.74 -53.14
N VAL A 112 18.29 -10.98 -52.94
CA VAL A 112 17.31 -10.44 -53.95
C VAL A 112 16.22 -11.40 -54.52
N PRO A 113 14.99 -10.96 -54.95
CA PRO A 113 14.02 -9.98 -54.40
C PRO A 113 12.51 -10.42 -54.44
N MET A 114 11.66 -9.65 -53.75
CA MET A 114 10.26 -9.23 -54.06
C MET A 114 9.26 -10.20 -54.73
N ASP A 115 8.19 -10.59 -54.02
CA ASP A 115 6.81 -10.34 -54.49
C ASP A 115 5.73 -10.45 -53.40
N LYS A 116 4.64 -9.73 -53.63
CA LYS A 116 3.46 -9.51 -52.76
C LYS A 116 2.67 -10.80 -52.46
N ALA A 117 2.12 -10.91 -51.24
CA ALA A 117 0.72 -11.29 -51.00
C ALA A 117 0.43 -11.35 -49.48
N GLU A 118 -0.45 -10.43 -49.05
CA GLU A 118 -1.60 -10.66 -48.18
C GLU A 118 -1.49 -11.68 -47.02
N ASP A 119 -1.58 -11.11 -45.82
CA ASP A 119 -2.03 -11.74 -44.57
C ASP A 119 -3.31 -12.56 -44.79
N PRO A 120 -3.45 -13.71 -44.12
CA PRO A 120 -4.56 -13.76 -43.19
C PRO A 120 -4.17 -14.34 -41.83
N GLU A 121 -4.31 -13.50 -40.81
CA GLU A 121 -4.88 -13.77 -39.49
C GLU A 121 -5.12 -15.26 -39.20
N SER A 122 -4.08 -15.96 -38.75
CA SER A 122 -4.24 -17.17 -37.95
C SER A 122 -4.67 -16.76 -36.53
N LYS A 123 -5.92 -16.29 -36.39
CA LYS A 123 -6.63 -16.26 -35.11
C LYS A 123 -6.89 -17.70 -34.70
N VAL A 124 -5.91 -18.34 -34.06
CA VAL A 124 -6.21 -19.49 -33.20
C VAL A 124 -6.89 -18.91 -31.96
N PRO A 125 -8.18 -19.22 -31.70
CA PRO A 125 -8.81 -18.80 -30.46
C PRO A 125 -8.22 -19.68 -29.35
N LEU A 126 -7.10 -19.25 -28.77
CA LEU A 126 -6.60 -19.79 -27.51
C LEU A 126 -7.72 -19.58 -26.48
N LYS A 127 -8.32 -20.68 -26.05
CA LYS A 127 -9.36 -20.70 -25.03
C LYS A 127 -8.81 -19.99 -23.80
N ILE A 128 -9.48 -18.92 -23.41
CA ILE A 128 -9.13 -18.07 -22.26
C ILE A 128 -8.92 -18.93 -21.00
N ASP A 129 -9.66 -20.04 -20.83
CA ASP A 129 -9.50 -20.97 -19.70
C ASP A 129 -8.13 -21.68 -19.63
N GLU A 130 -7.56 -22.11 -20.76
CA GLU A 130 -6.27 -22.83 -20.76
C GLU A 130 -5.10 -21.88 -20.47
N VAL A 131 -5.15 -20.65 -20.99
CA VAL A 131 -4.15 -19.61 -20.69
C VAL A 131 -4.23 -19.17 -19.24
N THR A 132 -5.44 -19.10 -18.66
CA THR A 132 -5.63 -18.69 -17.26
C THR A 132 -5.14 -19.77 -16.29
N MET A 133 -5.42 -21.05 -16.57
CA MET A 133 -5.01 -22.14 -15.70
C MET A 133 -3.50 -22.40 -15.75
N VAL A 134 -2.87 -22.31 -16.95
CA VAL A 134 -1.41 -22.39 -17.09
C VAL A 134 -0.72 -21.20 -16.43
N SER A 135 -1.28 -19.99 -16.55
CA SER A 135 -0.77 -18.79 -15.88
C SER A 135 -0.87 -18.90 -14.35
N LEU A 136 -2.00 -19.40 -13.81
CA LEU A 136 -2.17 -19.69 -12.38
C LEU A 136 -1.17 -20.74 -11.89
N TYR A 137 -0.93 -21.79 -12.67
CA TYR A 137 0.05 -22.81 -12.33
C TYR A 137 1.47 -22.24 -12.24
N PHE A 138 1.89 -21.43 -13.23
CA PHE A 138 3.20 -20.76 -13.19
C PHE A 138 3.32 -19.79 -12.00
N VAL A 139 2.30 -18.99 -11.72
CA VAL A 139 2.28 -18.08 -10.57
C VAL A 139 2.35 -18.86 -9.26
N LEU A 140 1.65 -19.99 -9.13
CA LEU A 140 1.71 -20.85 -7.95
C LEU A 140 3.09 -21.49 -7.80
N CYS A 141 3.68 -21.99 -8.88
CA CYS A 141 5.05 -22.52 -8.87
C CYS A 141 6.06 -21.44 -8.44
N ASP A 142 6.00 -20.25 -9.03
CA ASP A 142 6.86 -19.12 -8.66
C ASP A 142 6.65 -18.71 -7.19
N LEU A 143 5.41 -18.76 -6.70
CA LEU A 143 5.08 -18.51 -5.30
C LEU A 143 5.74 -19.54 -4.38
N PHE A 144 5.63 -20.84 -4.68
CA PHE A 144 6.29 -21.88 -3.90
C PHE A 144 7.82 -21.77 -3.94
N ILE A 145 8.40 -21.44 -5.10
CA ILE A 145 9.85 -21.26 -5.26
C ILE A 145 10.33 -20.04 -4.47
N CYS A 146 9.64 -18.90 -4.56
CA CYS A 146 9.99 -17.69 -3.82
C CYS A 146 9.90 -17.92 -2.30
N TYR A 147 8.80 -18.54 -1.83
CA TYR A 147 8.59 -18.82 -0.41
C TYR A 147 9.38 -20.00 0.14
N SER A 148 10.16 -20.70 -0.69
CA SER A 148 11.15 -21.66 -0.21
C SER A 148 12.31 -20.98 0.52
N CYS A 149 12.49 -19.67 0.35
CA CYS A 149 13.44 -18.89 1.14
C CYS A 149 12.84 -18.53 2.52
N PRO A 150 13.40 -19.02 3.64
CA PRO A 150 12.84 -18.81 4.97
C PRO A 150 12.81 -17.34 5.38
N ALA A 151 13.82 -16.56 4.96
CA ALA A 151 13.85 -15.12 5.20
C ALA A 151 12.69 -14.41 4.48
N LEU A 152 12.47 -14.73 3.19
CA LEU A 152 11.37 -14.12 2.43
C LEU A 152 10.01 -14.48 3.04
N LEU A 153 9.83 -15.74 3.46
CA LEU A 153 8.61 -16.19 4.13
C LEU A 153 8.38 -15.42 5.45
N ALA A 154 9.41 -15.25 6.28
CA ALA A 154 9.30 -14.51 7.54
C ALA A 154 8.88 -13.05 7.31
N TRP A 155 9.50 -12.36 6.35
CA TRP A 155 9.16 -10.98 6.00
C TRP A 155 7.74 -10.85 5.44
N SER A 156 7.30 -11.77 4.57
CA SER A 156 5.94 -11.72 4.02
C SER A 156 4.86 -12.05 5.06
N VAL A 157 5.11 -13.03 5.94
CA VAL A 157 4.18 -13.35 7.05
C VAL A 157 4.08 -12.16 7.99
N TRP A 158 5.22 -11.55 8.35
CA TRP A 158 5.23 -10.35 9.17
C TRP A 158 4.50 -9.20 8.49
N TRP A 159 4.72 -8.96 7.20
CA TRP A 159 4.06 -7.92 6.41
C TRP A 159 2.54 -8.12 6.46
N ALA A 160 2.06 -9.33 6.16
CA ALA A 160 0.63 -9.64 6.14
C ALA A 160 -0.02 -9.43 7.51
N LEU A 161 0.58 -9.96 8.57
CA LEU A 161 0.07 -9.83 9.95
C LEU A 161 0.13 -8.39 10.44
N SER A 162 1.23 -7.68 10.19
CA SER A 162 1.41 -6.31 10.63
C SER A 162 0.52 -5.33 9.88
N THR A 163 0.35 -5.50 8.57
CA THR A 163 -0.59 -4.69 7.78
C THR A 163 -2.04 -4.95 8.22
N CYS A 164 -2.41 -6.20 8.52
CA CYS A 164 -3.71 -6.51 9.11
C CYS A 164 -3.89 -5.81 10.47
N GLY A 165 -2.92 -5.93 11.38
CA GLY A 165 -2.96 -5.28 12.69
C GLY A 165 -3.00 -3.76 12.59
N TYR A 166 -2.28 -3.17 11.65
CA TYR A 166 -2.30 -1.74 11.35
C TYR A 166 -3.70 -1.28 10.92
N PHE A 167 -4.34 -1.99 9.99
CA PHE A 167 -5.70 -1.63 9.55
C PHE A 167 -6.72 -1.77 10.67
N GLN A 168 -6.62 -2.85 11.47
CA GLN A 168 -7.48 -3.03 12.64
C GLN A 168 -7.33 -1.83 13.59
N LEU A 169 -6.10 -1.46 13.93
CA LEU A 169 -5.85 -0.37 14.85
C LEU A 169 -6.34 0.98 14.29
N VAL A 170 -6.02 1.33 13.04
CA VAL A 170 -6.46 2.59 12.42
C VAL A 170 -7.99 2.70 12.36
N ASN A 171 -8.70 1.60 12.08
CA ASN A 171 -10.15 1.60 12.00
C ASN A 171 -10.85 1.78 13.36
N TYR A 172 -10.26 1.24 14.44
CA TYR A 172 -10.91 1.26 15.76
C TYR A 172 -10.29 2.27 16.74
N VAL A 173 -9.17 2.92 16.42
CA VAL A 173 -8.51 3.87 17.33
C VAL A 173 -9.41 5.06 17.69
N GLN A 174 -10.16 5.61 16.73
CA GLN A 174 -11.07 6.74 16.97
C GLN A 174 -12.19 6.33 17.94
N ALA A 175 -12.74 5.13 17.77
CA ALA A 175 -13.75 4.58 18.68
C ALA A 175 -13.19 4.28 20.07
N LEU A 176 -11.93 3.84 20.16
CA LEU A 176 -11.24 3.67 21.44
C LEU A 176 -11.06 5.01 22.16
N TRP A 177 -10.59 6.04 21.44
CA TRP A 177 -10.42 7.38 22.00
C TRP A 177 -11.73 7.98 22.48
N GLU A 178 -12.83 7.78 21.74
CA GLU A 178 -14.17 8.22 22.16
C GLU A 178 -14.61 7.56 23.47
N LYS A 179 -14.28 6.27 23.68
CA LYS A 179 -14.56 5.58 24.96
C LYS A 179 -13.71 6.09 26.11
N VAL A 180 -12.45 6.46 25.85
CA VAL A 180 -11.52 6.96 26.87
C VAL A 180 -11.81 8.42 27.22
N ARG A 181 -12.19 9.23 26.22
CA ARG A 181 -12.49 10.64 26.35
C ARG A 181 -13.61 11.05 25.39
N PRO A 182 -14.87 11.09 25.87
CA PRO A 182 -16.03 11.42 25.05
C PRO A 182 -15.95 12.83 24.45
N SER A 183 -16.22 12.96 23.15
CA SER A 183 -16.11 14.25 22.45
C SER A 183 -17.23 15.24 22.83
N GLN A 184 -18.29 14.76 23.47
CA GLN A 184 -19.42 15.60 23.91
C GLN A 184 -19.10 16.42 25.16
N GLU A 185 -18.17 15.93 25.99
CA GLU A 185 -17.86 16.51 27.29
C GLU A 185 -16.47 17.16 27.32
N PHE A 186 -15.56 16.75 26.43
CA PHE A 186 -14.18 17.19 26.43
C PHE A 186 -13.70 17.60 25.03
N GLU A 187 -12.75 18.53 25.00
CA GLU A 187 -12.00 18.83 23.79
C GLU A 187 -11.17 17.62 23.33
N ILE A 188 -11.26 17.33 22.02
CA ILE A 188 -10.56 16.24 21.36
C ILE A 188 -9.43 16.77 20.48
N TYR A 189 -8.32 16.03 20.42
CA TYR A 189 -7.14 16.39 19.61
C TYR A 189 -6.76 15.30 18.59
N ASN A 190 -7.72 14.42 18.27
CA ASN A 190 -7.50 13.21 17.47
C ASN A 190 -6.85 13.50 16.12
N GLY A 191 -7.30 14.55 15.41
CA GLY A 191 -6.75 14.89 14.10
C GLY A 191 -5.35 15.50 14.16
N TYR A 192 -4.99 16.20 15.24
CA TYR A 192 -3.59 16.61 15.47
C TYR A 192 -2.69 15.40 15.67
N VAL A 193 -3.14 14.41 16.46
CA VAL A 193 -2.39 13.18 16.72
C VAL A 193 -2.22 12.35 15.44
N GLU A 194 -3.26 12.25 14.60
CA GLU A 194 -3.14 11.64 13.28
C GLU A 194 -2.15 12.39 12.38
N THR A 195 -2.18 13.73 12.37
CA THR A 195 -1.26 14.54 11.57
C THR A 195 0.18 14.30 12.01
N VAL A 196 0.46 14.43 13.31
CA VAL A 196 1.80 14.24 13.89
C VAL A 196 2.31 12.82 13.66
N SER A 197 1.46 11.81 13.87
CA SER A 197 1.85 10.41 13.63
C SER A 197 2.11 10.13 12.14
N THR A 198 1.39 10.77 11.22
CA THR A 198 1.64 10.64 9.77
C THR A 198 3.02 11.21 9.42
N LEU A 199 3.30 12.42 9.91
CA LEU A 199 4.56 13.11 9.63
C LEU A 199 5.75 12.39 10.25
N LEU A 200 5.63 11.95 11.51
CA LEU A 200 6.67 11.17 12.17
C LEU A 200 6.88 9.81 11.49
N GLY A 201 5.82 9.14 11.03
CA GLY A 201 5.94 7.92 10.24
C GLY A 201 6.67 8.14 8.92
N ALA A 202 6.36 9.23 8.21
CA ALA A 202 7.07 9.60 6.99
C ALA A 202 8.55 9.93 7.24
N LEU A 203 8.85 10.66 8.32
CA LEU A 203 10.23 10.94 8.73
C LEU A 203 10.99 9.66 9.12
N ALA A 204 10.33 8.73 9.81
CA ALA A 204 10.91 7.44 10.17
C ALA A 204 11.25 6.62 8.92
N ALA A 205 10.32 6.53 7.96
CA ALA A 205 10.53 5.89 6.66
C ALA A 205 11.68 6.53 5.88
N PHE A 206 11.71 7.87 5.81
CA PHE A 206 12.80 8.61 5.17
C PHE A 206 14.15 8.35 5.84
N GLY A 207 14.17 8.28 7.18
CA GLY A 207 15.35 7.99 7.98
C GLY A 207 16.00 6.64 7.66
N VAL A 208 15.19 5.61 7.35
CA VAL A 208 15.69 4.27 6.95
C VAL A 208 16.66 4.36 5.77
N GLY A 209 16.41 5.26 4.81
CA GLY A 209 17.27 5.45 3.63
C GLY A 209 18.69 5.94 3.95
N TYR A 210 18.90 6.54 5.14
CA TYR A 210 20.22 7.00 5.59
C TYR A 210 20.92 6.00 6.52
N ILE A 211 20.19 4.99 7.01
CA ILE A 211 20.73 3.98 7.93
C ILE A 211 21.49 2.93 7.11
N LYS A 212 22.83 2.95 7.23
CA LYS A 212 23.71 1.94 6.63
C LYS A 212 23.79 0.70 7.52
N VAL A 213 22.72 -0.08 7.55
CA VAL A 213 22.64 -1.37 8.28
C VAL A 213 22.45 -2.52 7.30
N SER A 214 23.13 -3.64 7.55
CA SER A 214 22.89 -4.88 6.82
C SER A 214 21.59 -5.52 7.29
N TRP A 215 20.48 -5.13 6.66
CA TRP A 215 19.13 -5.67 6.95
C TRP A 215 19.03 -7.18 6.77
N ALA A 216 19.90 -7.79 5.96
CA ALA A 216 19.99 -9.25 5.84
C ALA A 216 20.46 -9.95 7.12
N VAL A 217 21.22 -9.26 7.99
CA VAL A 217 21.77 -9.83 9.24
C VAL A 217 21.00 -9.36 10.46
N TRP A 218 20.67 -8.07 10.51
CA TRP A 218 20.01 -7.45 11.67
C TRP A 218 18.50 -7.33 11.53
N GLY A 219 17.95 -7.62 10.34
CA GLY A 219 16.54 -7.44 10.02
C GLY A 219 15.62 -8.26 10.92
N GLU A 220 15.93 -9.53 11.17
CA GLU A 220 15.10 -10.40 12.02
C GLU A 220 15.07 -9.91 13.48
N LEU A 221 16.22 -9.48 14.02
CA LEU A 221 16.29 -8.91 15.36
C LEU A 221 15.51 -7.59 15.44
N ALA A 222 15.67 -6.71 14.45
CA ALA A 222 14.92 -5.46 14.38
C ALA A 222 13.41 -5.72 14.31
N LEU A 223 13.00 -6.66 13.45
CA LEU A 223 11.61 -7.08 13.29
C LEU A 223 11.03 -7.58 14.62
N CYS A 224 11.77 -8.43 15.36
CA CYS A 224 11.35 -8.90 16.68
C CYS A 224 11.18 -7.73 17.67
N ILE A 225 12.22 -6.90 17.84
CA ILE A 225 12.22 -5.79 18.80
C ILE A 225 11.08 -4.82 18.51
N PHE A 226 10.98 -4.34 17.27
CA PHE A 226 9.97 -3.36 16.89
C PHE A 226 8.55 -3.95 16.89
N SER A 227 8.39 -5.25 16.65
CA SER A 227 7.09 -5.92 16.84
C SER A 227 6.67 -5.97 18.31
N VAL A 228 7.61 -6.20 19.23
CA VAL A 228 7.34 -6.10 20.67
C VAL A 228 6.97 -4.66 21.05
N VAL A 229 7.67 -3.66 20.52
CA VAL A 229 7.33 -2.24 20.75
C VAL A 229 5.92 -1.93 20.26
N MET A 230 5.53 -2.40 19.07
CA MET A 230 4.17 -2.23 18.57
C MET A 230 3.15 -2.92 19.49
N ALA A 231 3.40 -4.17 19.91
CA ALA A 231 2.50 -4.89 20.80
C ALA A 231 2.31 -4.18 22.16
N VAL A 232 3.41 -3.71 22.77
CA VAL A 232 3.38 -2.94 24.01
C VAL A 232 2.60 -1.64 23.82
N ALA A 233 2.83 -0.90 22.73
CA ALA A 233 2.09 0.32 22.45
C ALA A 233 0.58 0.07 22.37
N VAL A 234 0.14 -0.97 21.66
CA VAL A 234 -1.28 -1.36 21.59
C VAL A 234 -1.82 -1.75 22.96
N TYR A 235 -1.07 -2.53 23.74
CA TYR A 235 -1.48 -2.94 25.08
C TYR A 235 -1.68 -1.74 26.02
N LEU A 236 -0.76 -0.78 26.00
CA LEU A 236 -0.84 0.45 26.80
C LEU A 236 -2.06 1.30 26.44
N MET A 237 -2.44 1.35 25.16
CA MET A 237 -3.63 2.06 24.68
C MET A 237 -4.93 1.50 25.28
N ASP A 238 -4.99 0.19 25.55
CA ASP A 238 -6.16 -0.47 26.13
C ASP A 238 -6.19 -0.37 27.67
N THR A 239 -5.04 -0.57 28.34
CA THR A 239 -5.00 -0.70 29.81
C THR A 239 -5.05 0.64 30.55
N ILE A 240 -4.28 1.64 30.11
CA ILE A 240 -4.01 2.82 30.96
C ILE A 240 -5.18 3.82 30.97
N ARG A 241 -6.15 3.68 30.06
CA ARG A 241 -7.37 4.52 29.94
C ARG A 241 -7.12 6.02 30.15
N ASN A 242 -5.96 6.49 29.69
CA ASN A 242 -5.57 7.89 29.71
C ASN A 242 -5.34 8.34 28.28
N ILE A 243 -6.04 9.38 27.84
CA ILE A 243 -6.02 9.82 26.44
C ILE A 243 -4.61 10.18 25.95
N TRP A 244 -3.78 10.79 26.81
CA TRP A 244 -2.42 11.19 26.44
C TRP A 244 -1.54 9.97 26.21
N VAL A 245 -1.68 8.95 27.05
CA VAL A 245 -0.97 7.67 26.89
C VAL A 245 -1.46 6.95 25.63
N CYS A 246 -2.77 7.00 25.35
CA CYS A 246 -3.31 6.44 24.11
C CYS A 246 -2.75 7.17 22.87
N TYR A 247 -2.68 8.49 22.90
CA TYR A 247 -2.13 9.31 21.81
C TYR A 247 -0.63 9.06 21.60
N THR A 248 0.18 9.09 22.67
CA THR A 248 1.63 8.86 22.54
C THR A 248 1.92 7.44 22.06
N SER A 249 1.21 6.45 22.58
CA SER A 249 1.38 5.05 22.16
C SER A 249 0.97 4.84 20.71
N TYR A 250 -0.11 5.48 20.25
CA TYR A 250 -0.52 5.46 18.85
C TYR A 250 0.54 6.07 17.93
N VAL A 251 1.14 7.20 18.31
CA VAL A 251 2.23 7.83 17.55
C VAL A 251 3.44 6.89 17.45
N VAL A 252 3.84 6.27 18.56
CA VAL A 252 4.94 5.30 18.59
C VAL A 252 4.65 4.09 17.71
N PHE A 253 3.44 3.53 17.81
CA PHE A 253 3.00 2.41 16.98
C PHE A 253 3.10 2.76 15.49
N ARG A 254 2.54 3.91 15.08
CA ARG A 254 2.51 4.31 13.67
C ARG A 254 3.89 4.59 13.12
N ALA A 255 4.75 5.28 13.88
CA ALA A 255 6.13 5.54 13.47
C ALA A 255 6.93 4.24 13.33
N THR A 256 6.78 3.31 14.28
CA THR A 256 7.43 2.00 14.26
C THR A 256 6.98 1.16 13.07
N TYR A 257 5.67 1.11 12.82
CA TYR A 257 5.10 0.42 11.67
C TYR A 257 5.64 0.97 10.34
N MET A 258 5.64 2.30 10.17
CA MET A 258 6.14 2.94 8.95
C MET A 258 7.64 2.74 8.74
N LEU A 259 8.42 2.67 9.82
CA LEU A 259 9.83 2.31 9.76
C LEU A 259 10.02 0.87 9.29
N LEU A 260 9.35 -0.10 9.93
CA LEU A 260 9.50 -1.51 9.60
C LEU A 260 8.99 -1.85 8.19
N ILE A 261 7.86 -1.27 7.77
CA ILE A 261 7.31 -1.55 6.43
C ILE A 261 8.26 -1.04 5.35
N THR A 262 8.97 0.06 5.61
CA THR A 262 9.97 0.63 4.67
C THR A 262 11.25 -0.20 4.63
N ILE A 263 11.58 -0.92 5.69
CA ILE A 263 12.69 -1.88 5.70
C ILE A 263 12.29 -3.16 4.94
N ALA A 264 11.03 -3.58 5.08
CA ALA A 264 10.49 -4.78 4.46
C ALA A 264 10.29 -4.67 2.94
N THR A 265 10.16 -3.44 2.42
CA THR A 265 9.83 -3.14 1.01
C THR A 265 11.04 -2.63 0.26
#